data_AF-A0A0K8JHZ7-F1
#
_entry.id   AF-A0A0K8JHZ7-F1
#
_cell.length_a   1.000
_cell.length_b   1.000
_cell.length_c   1.000
_cell.angle_alpha   90.00
_cell.angle_beta   90.00
_cell.angle_gamma   90.00
#
_symmetry.space_group_name_H-M   'P 1'
#
loop_
_entity.id
_entity.type
_entity.pdbx_description
1 polymer ?
#
loop_
_entity_poly.entity_id
_entity_poly.type
_entity_poly.pdbx_seq_one_letter_code
_entity_poly.pdbx_strand_id
1 'polypeptide(L)' 'MALQKKLETRIQQLKQLGYQPYQIRQIIEEAIGTVQWDRVSPASQQELVEKLEKQICFTVRCQKMKQQ' A
#
# COMPACT_ATOMS: atom_id res chain seq x y z
N MET A 1 9.23 13.66 6.39
CA MET A 1 9.44 13.56 4.92
C MET A 1 9.76 12.14 4.42
N ALA A 2 10.51 11.30 5.15
CA ALA A 2 10.86 9.95 4.66
C ALA A 2 9.66 8.98 4.52
N LEU A 3 8.67 9.03 5.42
CA LEU A 3 7.49 8.16 5.40
C LEU A 3 6.57 8.41 4.19
N GLN A 4 6.32 9.67 3.83
CA GLN A 4 5.51 10.01 2.67
C GLN A 4 6.13 9.44 1.38
N LYS A 5 7.44 9.62 1.17
CA LYS A 5 8.14 9.02 0.02
C LYS A 5 8.05 7.50 -0.01
N LYS A 6 8.12 6.84 1.17
CA LYS A 6 7.92 5.38 1.27
C LYS A 6 6.50 4.99 0.83
N LEU A 7 5.48 5.70 1.31
CA LEU A 7 4.08 5.46 0.94
C LEU A 7 3.86 5.63 -0.56
N GLU A 8 4.33 6.73 -1.14
CA GLU A 8 4.25 6.97 -2.58
C GLU A 8 4.91 5.85 -3.39
N THR A 9 6.10 5.40 -2.95
CA THR A 9 6.81 4.29 -3.58
C THR A 9 6.00 2.99 -3.53
N ARG A 10 5.43 2.65 -2.37
CA ARG A 10 4.62 1.43 -2.20
C ARG A 10 3.32 1.48 -3.00
N ILE A 11 2.66 2.64 -3.06
CA ILE A 11 1.49 2.88 -3.91
C ILE A 11 1.84 2.69 -5.38
N GLN A 12 2.97 3.21 -5.84
CA GLN A 12 3.44 3.00 -7.22
C GLN A 12 3.72 1.51 -7.50
N GLN A 13 4.34 0.79 -6.56
CA GLN A 13 4.56 -0.65 -6.71
C GLN A 13 3.24 -1.43 -6.83
N LEU A 14 2.20 -1.10 -6.06
CA LEU A 14 0.89 -1.72 -6.21
C LEU A 14 0.28 -1.46 -7.59
N LYS A 15 0.40 -0.23 -8.12
CA LYS A 15 -0.03 0.07 -9.50
C LYS A 15 0.70 -0.79 -10.52
N GLN A 16 2.02 -0.95 -10.38
CA GLN A 16 2.82 -1.81 -11.26
C GLN A 16 2.44 -3.29 -11.15
N LEU A 17 1.96 -3.73 -9.98
CA LEU A 17 1.43 -5.08 -9.77
C LEU A 17 0.01 -5.28 -10.32
N GLY A 18 -0.59 -4.26 -10.93
CA GLY A 18 -1.90 -4.31 -11.55
C GLY A 18 -3.06 -3.86 -10.67
N TYR A 19 -2.79 -3.35 -9.47
CA TYR A 19 -3.85 -2.80 -8.62
C TYR A 19 -4.42 -1.52 -9.22
N GLN A 20 -5.74 -1.47 -9.26
CA GLN A 20 -6.46 -0.29 -9.71
C GLN A 20 -6.49 0.80 -8.64
N PRO A 21 -6.60 2.09 -9.01
CA PRO A 21 -6.62 3.20 -8.06
C PRO A 21 -7.69 3.06 -6.97
N TYR A 22 -8.86 2.50 -7.28
CA TYR A 22 -9.92 2.27 -6.30
C TYR A 22 -9.54 1.22 -5.26
N GLN A 23 -8.85 0.14 -5.66
CA GLN A 23 -8.39 -0.91 -4.74
C GLN A 23 -7.35 -0.35 -3.79
N ILE A 24 -6.43 0.48 -4.31
CA ILE A 24 -5.41 1.14 -3.49
C ILE A 24 -6.08 2.08 -2.49
N ARG A 25 -7.10 2.84 -2.91
CA ARG A 25 -7.89 3.67 -1.98
C ARG A 25 -8.57 2.85 -0.89
N GLN A 26 -9.19 1.73 -1.23
CA GLN A 26 -9.81 0.85 -0.24
C GLN A 26 -8.79 0.33 0.77
N ILE A 27 -7.62 -0.13 0.30
CA ILE A 27 -6.55 -0.59 1.21
C ILE A 27 -6.09 0.52 2.15
N ILE A 28 -5.96 1.76 1.66
CA ILE A 28 -5.60 2.91 2.49
C ILE A 28 -6.69 3.18 3.52
N GLU A 29 -7.96 3.24 3.10
CA GLU A 29 -9.09 3.49 3.99
C GLU A 29 -9.26 2.38 5.05
N GLU A 30 -9.07 1.11 4.68
CA GLU A 30 -9.10 -0.02 5.62
C GLU A 30 -7.93 0.00 6.62
N ALA A 31 -6.79 0.59 6.25
CA ALA A 31 -5.62 0.66 7.12
C ALA A 31 -5.75 1.78 8.16
N ILE A 32 -6.17 2.98 7.73
CA ILE A 32 -6.10 4.19 8.57
C ILE A 32 -7.46 4.90 8.74
N GLY A 33 -8.55 4.31 8.26
CA GLY A 33 -9.91 4.86 8.36
C GLY A 33 -10.19 6.06 7.44
N THR A 34 -9.27 6.42 6.56
CA THR A 34 -9.39 7.58 5.65
C THR A 34 -8.52 7.41 4.42
N VAL A 35 -8.88 8.07 3.31
CA VAL A 35 -8.05 8.11 2.09
C VAL A 35 -6.94 9.18 2.15
N GLN A 36 -6.98 10.09 3.13
CA GLN A 36 -6.03 11.22 3.27
C GLN A 36 -4.79 10.82 4.07
N TRP A 37 -3.97 9.91 3.52
CA TRP A 37 -2.77 9.40 4.19
C TRP A 37 -1.67 10.46 4.41
N ASP A 38 -1.69 11.59 3.71
CA ASP A 38 -0.72 12.67 3.91
C ASP A 38 -1.00 13.51 5.16
N ARG A 39 -2.25 13.50 5.65
CA ARG A 39 -2.73 14.33 6.76
C ARG A 39 -2.86 13.61 8.09
N VAL A 40 -2.63 12.30 8.11
CA VAL A 40 -2.70 11.50 9.35
C VAL A 40 -1.40 11.55 10.14
N SER A 41 -1.51 11.19 11.41
CA SER A 41 -0.36 11.09 12.32
C SER A 41 0.72 10.16 11.77
N PRO A 42 2.01 10.40 12.10
CA PRO A 42 3.11 9.52 11.68
C PRO A 42 2.92 8.05 12.04
N ALA A 43 2.26 7.75 13.16
CA ALA A 43 1.91 6.39 13.57
C ALA A 43 0.98 5.71 12.56
N SER A 44 -0.08 6.39 12.12
CA SER A 44 -1.00 5.89 11.09
C SER A 44 -0.31 5.77 9.73
N GLN A 45 0.60 6.70 9.39
CA GLN A 45 1.41 6.56 8.16
C GLN A 45 2.29 5.31 8.21
N GLN A 46 2.88 5.01 9.36
CA GLN A 46 3.70 3.81 9.54
C GLN A 46 2.85 2.54 9.42
N GLU A 47 1.70 2.50 10.07
CA GLU A 47 0.74 1.39 9.96
C GLU A 47 0.33 1.13 8.50
N LEU A 48 0.07 2.21 7.75
CA LEU A 48 -0.22 2.12 6.32
C LEU A 48 0.96 1.56 5.52
N VAL A 49 2.19 1.98 5.80
CA VAL A 49 3.39 1.41 5.14
C VAL A 49 3.45 -0.10 5.37
N GLU A 50 3.30 -0.56 6.61
CA GLU A 50 3.34 -1.98 6.95
C GLU A 50 2.22 -2.77 6.26
N LYS A 51 1.02 -2.21 6.17
CA LYS A 51 -0.11 -2.82 5.47
C LYS A 51 0.17 -2.95 3.96
N LEU A 52 0.64 -1.88 3.32
CA LEU A 52 0.97 -1.89 1.89
C LEU A 52 2.12 -2.86 1.59
N GLU A 53 3.13 -2.94 2.46
CA GLU A 53 4.24 -3.90 2.31
C GLU A 53 3.76 -5.36 2.40
N LYS A 54 2.89 -5.66 3.36
CA LYS A 54 2.24 -6.99 3.46
C LYS A 54 1.46 -7.32 2.19
N GLN A 55 0.69 -6.36 1.66
CA GLN A 55 -0.10 -6.56 0.44
C GLN A 55 0.77 -6.81 -0.80
N ILE A 56 1.85 -6.04 -0.95
CA ILE A 56 2.83 -6.21 -2.03
C ILE A 56 3.47 -7.59 -1.92
N CYS A 57 3.96 -7.97 -0.74
CA CYS A 57 4.60 -9.27 -0.52
C CYS A 57 3.67 -10.43 -0.85
N PHE A 58 2.41 -10.35 -0.39
CA PHE A 58 1.38 -11.34 -0.71
C PHE A 58 1.14 -11.44 -2.22
N THR A 59 0.97 -10.30 -2.89
CA THR A 59 0.72 -10.27 -4.34
C THR A 59 1.88 -10.87 -5.13
N VAL A 60 3.11 -10.47 -4.82
CA VAL A 60 4.33 -10.99 -5.47
C VAL A 60 4.44 -12.50 -5.25
N ARG A 61 4.16 -12.99 -4.04
CA ARG A 61 4.15 -14.43 -3.74
C ARG A 61 3.09 -15.17 -4.55
N CYS A 62 1.87 -14.65 -4.62
CA CYS A 62 0.80 -15.24 -5.42
C CYS A 62 1.10 -15.25 -6.91
N GLN A 63 1.71 -14.18 -7.44
CA GLN A 63 2.12 -14.12 -8.86
C GLN A 63 3.21 -15.15 -9.17
N LYS A 64 4.20 -15.34 -8.27
CA LYS A 64 5.21 -16.40 -8.42
C LYS A 64 4.60 -17.80 -8.44
N MET A 65 3.56 -18.04 -7.64
CA MET A 65 2.87 -19.33 -7.60
C MET A 65 1.98 -19.59 -8.83
N LYS A 66 1.49 -18.55 -9.51
CA LYS A 66 0.66 -18.69 -10.72
C LYS A 66 1.47 -18.93 -12.01
N GLN A 67 2.79 -18.80 -11.98
CA GLN A 67 3.67 -19.05 -13.13
C GLN A 67 4.29 -20.46 -13.13
N GLN A 68 3.78 -21.39 -12.32
CA GLN A 68 4.32 -22.75 -12.18
C GLN A 68 3.31 -23.80 -12.64
#